data_AF-Q53VF5-F1
#
_entry.id   AF-Q53VF5-F1
#
_cell.length_a   1.000
_cell.length_b   1.000
_cell.length_c   1.000
_cell.angle_alpha   90.00
_cell.angle_beta   90.00
_cell.angle_gamma   90.00
#
_symmetry.space_group_name_H-M   'P 1'
#
loop_
_entity.id
_entity.type
_entity.pdbx_description
1 polymer ?
#
loop_
_entity_poly.entity_id
_entity_poly.type
_entity_poly.pdbx_seq_one_letter_code
_entity_poly.pdbx_strand_id
1 'polypeptide(L)' 'STRLILGGKPQETLMDVLRDQGAEKITNDMVVKTGVFNIRCVESGGPEPGVGCAGR' A
#
# COMPACT_ATOMS: atom_id res chain seq x y z
N SER A 1 0.49 -3.53 12.22
CA SER A 1 1.09 -4.24 11.07
C SER A 1 0.08 -5.21 10.52
N THR A 2 -0.31 -5.06 9.24
CA THR A 2 -1.24 -5.95 8.53
C THR A 2 -0.62 -7.33 8.23
N ARG A 3 0.68 -7.54 8.51
CA ARG A 3 1.38 -8.82 8.32
C ARG A 3 0.67 -10.01 8.95
N LEU A 4 0.13 -9.90 10.16
CA LEU A 4 -0.61 -11.02 10.78
C LEU A 4 -1.92 -11.33 10.06
N ILE A 5 -2.59 -10.30 9.57
CA ILE A 5 -3.88 -10.42 8.88
C ILE A 5 -3.69 -11.02 7.47
N LEU A 6 -2.55 -10.73 6.82
CA LEU A 6 -2.18 -11.23 5.50
C LEU A 6 -1.33 -12.51 5.52
N GLY A 7 -1.17 -13.17 6.68
CA GLY A 7 -0.41 -14.42 6.78
C GLY A 7 1.09 -14.26 6.55
N GLY A 8 1.66 -13.15 7.00
CA GLY A 8 3.09 -12.82 6.92
C GLY A 8 3.52 -12.21 5.58
N LYS A 9 2.61 -12.08 4.61
CA LYS A 9 2.93 -11.55 3.28
C LYS A 9 3.23 -10.04 3.35
N PRO A 10 4.25 -9.56 2.63
CA PRO A 10 4.45 -8.13 2.43
C PRO A 10 3.27 -7.57 1.64
N GLN A 11 2.76 -6.44 2.08
CA GLN A 11 1.74 -5.68 1.36
C GLN A 11 2.44 -4.55 0.61
N GLU A 12 2.16 -4.43 -0.69
CA GLU A 12 2.61 -3.28 -1.48
C GLU A 12 1.87 -2.04 -1.04
N THR A 13 2.58 -0.91 -1.03
CA THR A 13 1.98 0.35 -0.63
C THR A 13 1.26 1.00 -1.79
N LEU A 14 0.18 1.70 -1.50
CA LEU A 14 -0.60 2.44 -2.49
C LEU A 14 0.30 3.43 -3.25
N MET A 15 1.15 4.17 -2.53
CA MET A 15 2.10 5.10 -3.17
C MET A 15 3.09 4.42 -4.12
N ASP A 16 3.56 3.21 -3.82
CA ASP A 16 4.47 2.48 -4.70
C ASP A 16 3.76 1.98 -5.96
N VAL A 17 2.55 1.44 -5.81
CA VAL A 17 1.72 1.04 -6.95
C VAL A 17 1.36 2.24 -7.83
N LEU A 18 1.08 3.41 -7.23
CA LEU A 18 0.85 4.66 -7.97
C LEU A 18 2.08 5.10 -8.78
N ARG A 19 3.29 4.95 -8.23
CA ARG A 19 4.53 5.29 -8.92
C ARG A 19 4.83 4.36 -10.08
N ASP A 20 4.66 3.05 -9.89
CA ASP A 20 5.00 2.06 -10.90
C ASP A 20 3.96 2.00 -12.03
N GLN A 21 2.66 2.06 -11.70
CA GLN A 21 1.58 1.83 -12.68
C GLN A 21 0.94 3.12 -13.18
N GLY A 22 1.07 4.22 -12.45
CA GLY A 22 0.37 5.49 -12.71
C GLY A 22 -1.07 5.49 -12.18
N ALA A 23 -1.55 6.67 -11.78
CA ALA A 23 -2.85 6.85 -11.12
C ALA A 23 -4.05 6.40 -11.99
N GLU A 24 -3.91 6.44 -13.30
CA GLU A 24 -4.95 6.05 -14.27
C GLU A 24 -5.15 4.54 -14.41
N LYS A 25 -4.20 3.72 -13.95
CA LYS A 25 -4.27 2.25 -14.03
C LYS A 25 -4.57 1.58 -12.70
N ILE A 26 -4.60 2.34 -11.61
CA ILE A 26 -4.79 1.78 -10.28
C ILE A 26 -6.25 1.38 -10.07
N THR A 27 -6.46 0.15 -9.62
CA THR A 27 -7.80 -0.35 -9.25
C THR A 27 -7.80 -0.78 -7.79
N ASN A 28 -8.97 -0.78 -7.15
CA ASN A 28 -9.09 -1.16 -5.74
C ASN A 28 -8.58 -2.58 -5.48
N ASP A 29 -8.79 -3.51 -6.41
CA ASP A 29 -8.30 -4.89 -6.29
C ASP A 29 -6.78 -5.03 -6.34
N MET A 30 -6.06 -4.05 -6.90
CA MET A 30 -4.59 -4.04 -6.92
C MET A 30 -3.99 -3.62 -5.59
N VAL A 31 -4.64 -2.72 -4.86
CA VAL A 31 -4.13 -2.14 -3.60
C VAL A 31 -4.77 -2.76 -2.35
N VAL A 32 -5.99 -3.28 -2.47
CA VAL A 32 -6.72 -3.92 -1.38
C VAL A 32 -6.44 -5.41 -1.38
N LYS A 33 -5.86 -5.91 -0.29
CA LYS A 33 -5.69 -7.36 -0.07
C LYS A 33 -6.67 -7.83 0.99
N THR A 34 -7.39 -8.91 0.68
CA THR A 34 -8.29 -9.57 1.63
C THR A 34 -7.48 -10.57 2.46
N GLY A 35 -7.41 -10.33 3.76
CA GLY A 35 -6.74 -11.21 4.72
C GLY A 35 -7.71 -12.16 5.44
N VAL A 36 -7.26 -12.69 6.57
CA VAL A 36 -8.07 -13.58 7.42
C VAL A 36 -9.37 -12.89 7.84
N PHE A 37 -10.44 -13.67 7.98
CA PHE A 37 -11.79 -13.18 8.33
C PHE A 37 -12.40 -12.18 7.34
N ASN A 38 -12.01 -12.23 6.05
CA ASN A 38 -12.48 -11.29 5.02
C ASN A 38 -12.17 -9.82 5.33
N ILE A 39 -11.15 -9.57 6.15
CA ILE A 39 -10.72 -8.21 6.46
C ILE A 39 -9.96 -7.66 5.26
N ARG A 40 -10.43 -6.54 4.73
CA ARG A 40 -9.76 -5.81 3.65
C ARG A 40 -8.67 -4.92 4.24
N CYS A 41 -7.44 -5.13 3.80
CA CYS A 41 -6.27 -4.37 4.21
C CYS A 41 -5.74 -3.55 3.03
N VAL A 42 -5.37 -2.29 3.28
CA VAL A 42 -4.64 -1.42 2.35
C VAL A 42 -3.47 -0.80 3.13
N GLU A 43 -2.33 -0.61 2.48
CA GLU A 43 -1.18 0.06 3.06
C GLU A 43 -0.94 1.35 2.29
N SER A 44 -1.01 2.51 2.96
CA SER A 44 -0.94 3.80 2.25
C SER A 44 0.44 4.05 1.64
N GLY A 45 1.50 3.61 2.32
CA GLY A 45 2.86 4.05 2.02
C GLY A 45 3.09 5.49 2.46
N GLY A 46 4.36 5.85 2.56
CA GLY A 46 4.79 7.23 2.79
C GLY A 46 5.20 7.89 1.47
N PRO A 47 5.19 9.23 1.39
CA PRO A 47 5.90 9.92 0.31
C PRO A 47 7.39 9.54 0.35
N GLU A 48 8.08 9.71 -0.77
CA GLU A 48 9.50 9.39 -0.87
C GLU A 48 10.29 10.00 0.32
N PRO A 49 11.26 9.28 0.89
CA PRO A 49 12.12 9.84 1.93
C PRO A 49 12.81 11.10 1.39
N GLY A 50 12.38 12.26 1.90
CA GLY A 50 12.85 13.58 1.45
C GLY A 50 11.75 14.54 1.00
N VAL A 51 10.51 14.08 0.73
CA VAL A 51 9.40 14.95 0.24
C VAL A 51 8.33 15.28 1.31
N GLY A 52 8.63 14.99 2.58
CA GLY A 52 7.78 15.37 3.72
C GLY A 52 8.22 16.68 4.38
N CYS A 53 7.40 17.22 5.29
CA CYS A 53 7.58 18.52 6.00
C CYS A 53 8.92 18.71 6.76
N ALA A 54 9.79 17.70 6.76
CA ALA A 54 11.17 17.75 7.27
C ALA A 54 12.20 17.83 6.12
N GLY A 55 11.84 18.47 5.00
CA GLY A 55 12.71 18.70 3.87
C GLY A 55 14.01 19.38 4.30
N ARG A 56 15.12 18.66 4.12
CA ARG A 56 16.41 19.25 3.85
C ARG A 56 16.79 18.90 2.43
#